data_AF-A0A517Z450-F1
#
_entry.id   AF-A0A517Z450-F1
#
_cell.length_a   1.000
_cell.length_b   1.000
_cell.length_c   1.000
_cell.angle_alpha   90.00
_cell.angle_beta   90.00
_cell.angle_gamma   90.00
#
_symmetry.space_group_name_H-M   'P 1'
#
loop_
_entity.id
_entity.type
_entity.pdbx_description
1 polymer ?
#
loop_
_entity_poly.entity_id
_entity_poly.type
_entity_poly.pdbx_seq_one_letter_code
_entity_poly.pdbx_strand_id
1 'polypeptide(L)'
;MQRLSQKDLIDFVETHAVHFHALDLDGFRTWLSRRIEESLRQPYFAQQCRIRELKREHRRRLRDRERRLEKAADAYAQVPAREQIEQLEHKLDSLGQGVAGLTKAVAEGRAEPEKLAEFEGRFEEATGQYRQLVASTPERKRLDRARASLERLRDEIGLTDAETELEALGRRQGKSSTASGTHFETVSSSATHQLFLPELVREGDQAHVLHGVTLGCARGELDQVVVVRRAENVPVEVRAIVEAKRNINDLAHGFRQRQENLAWFAGDASGYDPALYRTDRYPEGHFQGPVTHEEEGQTFLFDTSSFESITKDAESGWRLDHLCFVTERRPLLGVGMAEHGQILNRVATDPAFNIDSKAVLGRYRKWAQRMVEPMQTEDVLALYARRDDWARQIVFA
;
A
#
# COMPACT_ATOMS: atom_id res chain seq x y z
N MET A 1 -10.87 -12.03 22.75
CA MET A 1 -10.64 -13.29 22.00
C MET A 1 -11.81 -14.23 22.20
N GLN A 2 -12.64 -14.39 21.17
CA GLN A 2 -13.76 -15.33 21.16
C GLN A 2 -13.80 -16.02 19.79
N ARG A 3 -13.97 -17.35 19.80
CA ARG A 3 -14.34 -18.11 18.61
C ARG A 3 -15.82 -17.95 18.34
N LEU A 4 -16.16 -17.77 17.08
CA LEU A 4 -17.53 -17.53 16.67
C LEU A 4 -18.24 -18.87 16.47
N SER A 5 -19.42 -19.02 17.05
CA SER A 5 -20.36 -20.05 16.59
C SER A 5 -20.90 -19.68 15.21
N GLN A 6 -21.50 -20.65 14.52
CA GLN A 6 -22.21 -20.36 13.26
C GLN A 6 -23.19 -19.19 13.42
N LYS A 7 -23.97 -19.21 14.51
CA LYS A 7 -24.96 -18.19 14.80
C LYS A 7 -24.32 -16.82 15.01
N ASP A 8 -23.24 -16.74 15.78
CA ASP A 8 -22.55 -15.47 16.03
C ASP A 8 -22.05 -14.83 14.73
N LEU A 9 -21.57 -15.66 13.80
CA LEU A 9 -21.06 -15.18 12.51
C LEU A 9 -22.18 -14.73 11.58
N ILE A 10 -23.30 -15.48 11.53
CA ILE A 10 -24.52 -15.06 10.79
C ILE A 10 -25.02 -13.72 11.32
N ASP A 11 -25.25 -13.62 12.63
CA ASP A 11 -25.75 -12.41 13.29
C ASP A 11 -24.81 -11.22 13.02
N PHE A 12 -23.49 -11.46 13.03
CA PHE A 12 -22.50 -10.44 12.70
C PHE A 12 -22.61 -9.95 11.25
N VAL A 13 -22.66 -10.87 10.28
CA VAL A 13 -22.76 -10.53 8.85
C VAL A 13 -24.07 -9.80 8.58
N GLU A 14 -25.22 -10.29 9.04
CA GLU A 14 -26.53 -9.64 8.83
C GLU A 14 -26.59 -8.22 9.39
N THR A 15 -25.93 -7.98 10.53
CA THR A 15 -25.95 -6.67 11.20
C THR A 15 -24.95 -5.68 10.59
N HIS A 16 -23.82 -6.15 10.05
CA HIS A 16 -22.70 -5.27 9.69
C HIS A 16 -22.35 -5.26 8.20
N ALA A 17 -22.90 -6.18 7.39
CA ALA A 17 -22.57 -6.27 5.97
C ALA A 17 -22.95 -5.00 5.20
N VAL A 18 -22.08 -4.63 4.27
CA VAL A 18 -22.30 -3.54 3.32
C VAL A 18 -22.09 -4.12 1.93
N HIS A 19 -23.16 -4.45 1.22
CA HIS A 19 -23.06 -4.95 -0.15
C HIS A 19 -22.73 -3.81 -1.12
N PHE A 20 -21.44 -3.50 -1.26
CA PHE A 20 -20.97 -2.29 -1.94
C PHE A 20 -21.40 -2.20 -3.41
N HIS A 21 -21.37 -3.31 -4.15
CA HIS A 21 -21.84 -3.35 -5.55
C HIS A 21 -23.35 -3.14 -5.69
N ALA A 22 -24.12 -3.44 -4.64
CA ALA A 22 -25.57 -3.25 -4.63
C ALA A 22 -25.98 -1.83 -4.24
N LEU A 23 -25.05 -0.99 -3.79
CA LEU A 23 -25.35 0.40 -3.43
C LEU A 23 -25.85 1.18 -4.66
N ASP A 24 -27.05 1.74 -4.51
CA ASP A 24 -27.55 2.74 -5.44
C ASP A 24 -26.82 4.08 -5.24
N LEU A 25 -27.32 5.16 -5.85
CA LEU A 25 -26.62 6.45 -5.78
C LEU A 25 -26.69 7.06 -4.37
N ASP A 26 -27.80 6.89 -3.67
CA ASP A 26 -28.04 7.50 -2.35
C ASP A 26 -27.42 6.65 -1.24
N GLY A 27 -27.43 5.33 -1.36
CA GLY A 27 -26.66 4.42 -0.54
C GLY A 27 -25.16 4.69 -0.65
N PHE A 28 -24.63 4.84 -1.87
CA PHE A 28 -23.22 5.20 -2.07
C PHE A 28 -22.88 6.58 -1.50
N ARG A 29 -23.77 7.58 -1.66
CA ARG A 29 -23.62 8.90 -1.02
C ARG A 29 -23.49 8.77 0.49
N THR A 30 -24.40 8.04 1.12
CA THR A 30 -24.46 7.87 2.58
C THR A 30 -23.20 7.18 3.10
N TRP A 31 -22.84 6.06 2.45
CA TRP A 31 -21.62 5.33 2.75
C TRP A 31 -20.38 6.24 2.64
N LEU A 32 -20.23 6.93 1.51
CA LEU A 32 -19.05 7.75 1.23
C LEU A 32 -18.96 8.97 2.17
N SER A 33 -20.10 9.60 2.49
CA SER A 33 -20.15 10.74 3.43
C SER A 33 -19.62 10.34 4.80
N ARG A 34 -20.06 9.18 5.30
CA ARG A 34 -19.58 8.63 6.57
C ARG A 34 -18.09 8.32 6.53
N ARG A 35 -17.60 7.71 5.44
CA ARG A 35 -16.15 7.43 5.29
C ARG A 35 -15.33 8.72 5.28
N ILE A 36 -15.78 9.74 4.56
CA ILE A 36 -15.12 11.06 4.53
C ILE A 36 -15.09 11.67 5.93
N GLU A 37 -16.22 11.69 6.64
CA GLU A 37 -16.31 12.25 7.99
C GLU A 37 -15.34 11.58 8.97
N GLU A 38 -15.29 10.23 8.96
CA GLU A 38 -14.36 9.47 9.79
C GLU A 38 -12.90 9.75 9.40
N SER A 39 -12.59 9.85 8.11
CA SER A 39 -11.23 10.12 7.61
C SER A 39 -10.77 11.57 7.80
N LEU A 40 -11.67 12.55 7.90
CA LEU A 40 -11.32 13.94 8.21
C LEU A 40 -10.68 14.11 9.59
N ARG A 41 -10.81 13.12 10.48
CA ARG A 41 -10.09 13.07 11.76
C ARG A 41 -8.58 12.81 11.58
N GLN A 42 -8.17 12.28 10.42
CA GLN A 42 -6.76 12.05 10.11
C GLN A 42 -6.15 13.31 9.49
N PRO A 43 -5.11 13.91 10.10
CA PRO A 43 -4.52 15.15 9.60
C PRO A 43 -4.06 15.09 8.14
N TYR A 44 -3.50 13.95 7.72
CA TYR A 44 -3.04 13.75 6.35
C TYR A 44 -4.19 13.87 5.33
N PHE A 45 -5.30 13.16 5.55
CA PHE A 45 -6.46 13.20 4.68
C PHE A 45 -7.16 14.57 4.67
N ALA A 46 -7.28 15.20 5.85
CA ALA A 46 -7.82 16.55 5.96
C ALA A 46 -7.00 17.57 5.16
N GLN A 47 -5.66 17.46 5.21
CA GLN A 47 -4.78 18.33 4.46
C GLN A 47 -4.86 18.09 2.95
N GLN A 48 -4.98 16.85 2.49
CA GLN A 48 -5.25 16.56 1.08
C GLN A 48 -6.56 17.21 0.60
N CYS A 49 -7.64 17.07 1.39
CA CYS A 49 -8.91 17.72 1.10
C CYS A 49 -8.75 19.24 1.01
N ARG A 50 -8.02 19.87 1.93
CA ARG A 50 -7.73 21.32 1.89
C ARG A 50 -7.02 21.73 0.60
N ILE A 51 -5.98 21.00 0.18
CA ILE A 51 -5.27 21.25 -1.08
C ILE A 51 -6.21 21.15 -2.27
N ARG A 52 -7.07 20.12 -2.31
CA ARG A 52 -8.10 19.97 -3.36
C ARG A 52 -9.06 21.16 -3.37
N GLU A 53 -9.50 21.63 -2.21
CA GLU A 53 -10.38 22.79 -2.11
C GLU A 53 -9.72 24.07 -2.65
N LEU A 54 -8.46 24.35 -2.27
CA LEU A 54 -7.69 25.47 -2.83
C LEU A 54 -7.58 25.38 -4.36
N LYS A 55 -7.29 24.19 -4.88
CA LYS A 55 -7.22 23.93 -6.33
C LYS A 55 -8.59 24.10 -7.01
N ARG A 56 -9.68 23.73 -6.34
CA ARG A 56 -11.04 23.84 -6.85
C ARG A 56 -11.51 25.29 -6.90
N GLU A 57 -11.32 26.03 -5.82
CA GLU A 57 -11.68 27.45 -5.69
C GLU A 57 -10.92 28.31 -6.71
N HIS A 58 -9.62 28.10 -6.83
CA HIS A 58 -8.77 28.90 -7.74
C HIS A 58 -8.53 28.24 -9.10
N ARG A 59 -9.34 27.25 -9.49
CA ARG A 59 -9.15 26.42 -10.68
C ARG A 59 -8.90 27.21 -11.97
N ARG A 60 -9.67 28.27 -12.21
CA ARG A 60 -9.52 29.10 -13.42
C ARG A 60 -8.19 29.85 -13.42
N ARG A 61 -7.85 30.52 -12.30
CA ARG A 61 -6.60 31.27 -12.14
C ARG A 61 -5.38 30.35 -12.30
N LEU A 62 -5.41 29.18 -11.66
CA LEU A 62 -4.35 28.17 -11.78
C LEU A 62 -4.18 27.69 -13.22
N ARG A 63 -5.26 27.23 -13.86
CA ARG A 63 -5.20 26.75 -15.26
C ARG A 63 -4.72 27.80 -16.23
N ASP A 64 -5.10 29.06 -16.04
CA ASP A 64 -4.63 30.15 -16.90
C ASP A 64 -3.12 30.38 -16.78
N ARG A 65 -2.56 30.26 -15.56
CA ARG A 65 -1.10 30.38 -15.33
C ARG A 65 -0.34 29.14 -15.80
N GLU A 66 -0.88 27.94 -15.57
CA GLU A 66 -0.33 26.67 -16.06
C GLU A 66 -0.23 26.68 -17.60
N ARG A 67 -1.29 27.08 -18.30
CA ARG A 67 -1.29 27.20 -19.78
C ARG A 67 -0.30 28.24 -20.30
N ARG A 68 -0.09 29.34 -19.57
CA ARG A 68 0.91 30.35 -19.95
C ARG A 68 2.32 29.79 -19.77
N LEU A 69 2.55 29.03 -18.70
CA LEU A 69 3.82 28.34 -18.46
C LEU A 69 4.10 27.30 -19.53
N GLU A 70 3.12 26.44 -19.85
CA GLU A 70 3.20 25.43 -20.91
C GLU A 70 3.58 26.06 -22.25
N LYS A 71 2.82 27.08 -22.70
CA LYS A 71 3.14 27.81 -23.94
C LYS A 71 4.53 28.45 -23.94
N ALA A 72 4.98 28.98 -22.81
CA ALA A 72 6.30 29.59 -22.70
C ALA A 72 7.41 28.53 -22.73
N ALA A 73 7.17 27.36 -22.13
CA ALA A 73 8.07 26.22 -22.17
C ALA A 73 8.20 25.66 -23.59
N ASP A 74 7.08 25.49 -24.30
CA ASP A 74 7.07 25.05 -25.70
C ASP A 74 7.83 26.02 -26.61
N ALA A 75 7.62 27.34 -26.43
CA ALA A 75 8.34 28.35 -27.19
C ALA A 75 9.85 28.31 -26.90
N TYR A 76 10.25 28.17 -25.64
CA TYR A 76 11.66 28.04 -25.25
C TYR A 76 12.29 26.74 -25.77
N ALA A 77 11.53 25.65 -25.83
CA ALA A 77 11.99 24.37 -26.35
C ALA A 77 12.46 24.43 -27.82
N GLN A 78 11.95 25.38 -28.60
CA GLN A 78 12.28 25.56 -30.02
C GLN A 78 13.46 26.53 -30.25
N VAL A 79 14.05 27.11 -29.19
CA VAL A 79 15.13 28.08 -29.33
C VAL A 79 16.49 27.38 -29.50
N PRO A 80 17.30 27.71 -30.52
CA PRO A 80 18.62 27.10 -30.72
C PRO A 80 19.57 27.27 -29.53
N ALA A 81 19.49 28.39 -28.83
CA ALA A 81 20.30 28.69 -27.65
C ALA A 81 19.91 27.89 -26.39
N ARG A 82 18.83 27.08 -26.43
CA ARG A 82 18.32 26.35 -25.25
C ARG A 82 19.40 25.49 -24.61
N GLU A 83 20.04 24.61 -25.39
CA GLU A 83 21.01 23.65 -24.88
C GLU A 83 22.17 24.37 -24.18
N GLN A 84 22.69 25.44 -24.80
CA GLN A 84 23.76 26.24 -24.22
C GLN A 84 23.32 26.93 -22.91
N ILE A 85 22.07 27.41 -22.83
CA ILE A 85 21.52 27.97 -21.58
C ILE A 85 21.43 26.89 -20.50
N GLU A 86 20.87 25.72 -20.79
CA GLU A 86 20.74 24.62 -19.82
C GLU A 86 22.10 24.09 -19.34
N GLN A 87 23.09 23.99 -20.24
CA GLN A 87 24.47 23.64 -19.88
C GLN A 87 25.10 24.68 -18.95
N LEU A 88 24.87 25.98 -19.21
CA LEU A 88 25.34 27.05 -18.33
C LEU A 88 24.65 27.01 -16.96
N GLU A 89 23.35 26.69 -16.89
CA GLU A 89 22.65 26.49 -15.62
C GLU A 89 23.26 25.35 -14.80
N HIS A 90 23.45 24.18 -15.41
CA HIS A 90 24.10 23.05 -14.73
C HIS A 90 25.53 23.38 -14.28
N LYS A 91 26.30 24.11 -15.10
CA LYS A 91 27.63 24.58 -14.74
C LYS A 91 27.58 25.56 -13.56
N LEU A 92 26.61 26.47 -13.55
CA LEU A 92 26.42 27.42 -12.45
C LEU A 92 26.04 26.73 -11.14
N ASP A 93 25.11 25.77 -11.17
CA ASP A 93 24.74 24.99 -9.97
C ASP A 93 25.96 24.22 -9.41
N SER A 94 26.72 23.57 -10.30
CA SER A 94 27.92 22.80 -9.91
C SER A 94 29.01 23.70 -9.31
N LEU A 95 29.27 24.84 -9.95
CA LEU A 95 30.25 25.81 -9.47
C LEU A 95 29.78 26.46 -8.16
N GLY A 96 28.49 26.77 -8.01
CA GLY A 96 27.91 27.33 -6.79
C GLY A 96 28.03 26.38 -5.59
N GLN A 97 27.77 25.08 -5.79
CA GLN A 97 28.03 24.06 -4.78
C GLN A 97 29.52 23.94 -4.44
N GLY A 98 30.39 24.01 -5.46
CA GLY A 98 31.84 24.01 -5.31
C GLY A 98 32.34 25.19 -4.48
N VAL A 99 31.88 26.41 -4.78
CA VAL A 99 32.18 27.63 -4.02
C VAL A 99 31.71 27.46 -2.57
N ALA A 100 30.44 27.10 -2.33
CA ALA A 100 29.93 26.93 -0.96
C ALA A 100 30.72 25.88 -0.14
N GLY A 101 31.09 24.76 -0.77
CA GLY A 101 31.92 23.73 -0.14
C GLY A 101 33.34 24.18 0.15
N LEU A 102 33.98 24.88 -0.79
CA LEU A 102 35.34 25.41 -0.64
C LEU A 102 35.39 26.57 0.37
N THR A 103 34.39 27.45 0.41
CA THR A 103 34.27 28.50 1.43
C THR A 103 34.31 27.88 2.83
N LYS A 104 33.55 26.79 3.05
CA LYS A 104 33.58 26.06 4.32
C LYS A 104 34.94 25.40 4.59
N ALA A 105 35.54 24.75 3.59
CA ALA A 105 36.82 24.06 3.74
C ALA A 105 38.00 25.02 4.01
N VAL A 106 38.02 26.20 3.37
CA VAL A 106 39.02 27.25 3.61
C VAL A 106 38.86 27.83 5.02
N ALA A 107 37.63 28.10 5.45
CA ALA A 107 37.35 28.57 6.82
C ALA A 107 37.82 27.58 7.90
N GLU A 108 37.83 26.29 7.58
CA GLU A 108 38.32 25.21 8.46
C GLU A 108 39.80 24.87 8.24
N GLY A 109 40.53 25.60 7.38
CA GLY A 109 41.96 25.36 7.09
C GLY A 109 42.26 24.07 6.31
N ARG A 110 41.24 23.47 5.67
CA ARG A 110 41.33 22.20 4.92
C ARG A 110 41.51 22.39 3.41
N ALA A 111 41.51 23.63 2.93
CA ALA A 111 41.70 23.96 1.53
C ALA A 111 42.41 25.32 1.39
N GLU A 112 43.13 25.49 0.27
CA GLU A 112 43.84 26.72 -0.05
C GLU A 112 42.88 27.83 -0.53
N PRO A 113 43.03 29.08 -0.06
CA PRO A 113 42.22 30.21 -0.51
C PRO A 113 42.30 30.46 -2.03
N GLU A 114 43.43 30.17 -2.66
CA GLU A 114 43.63 30.35 -4.10
C GLU A 114 42.67 29.50 -4.93
N LYS A 115 42.38 28.27 -4.47
CA LYS A 115 41.45 27.37 -5.14
C LYS A 115 40.00 27.85 -5.04
N LEU A 116 39.64 28.51 -3.94
CA LEU A 116 38.34 29.18 -3.80
C LEU A 116 38.23 30.33 -4.79
N ALA A 117 39.25 31.19 -4.87
CA ALA A 117 39.29 32.31 -5.81
C ALA A 117 39.17 31.86 -7.29
N GLU A 118 39.79 30.73 -7.66
CA GLU A 118 39.63 30.15 -9.00
C GLU A 118 38.16 29.75 -9.28
N PHE A 119 37.52 29.07 -8.33
CA PHE A 119 36.11 28.66 -8.46
C PHE A 119 35.16 29.87 -8.51
N GLU A 120 35.41 30.89 -7.71
CA GLU A 120 34.66 32.15 -7.73
C GLU A 120 34.80 32.85 -9.09
N GLY A 121 36.02 32.97 -9.62
CA GLY A 121 36.25 33.56 -10.95
C GLY A 121 35.53 32.81 -12.08
N ARG A 122 35.57 31.47 -12.05
CA ARG A 122 34.84 30.62 -13.01
C ARG A 122 33.32 30.75 -12.88
N PHE A 123 32.82 30.92 -11.65
CA PHE A 123 31.41 31.14 -11.37
C PHE A 123 30.94 32.50 -11.90
N GLU A 124 31.73 33.55 -11.69
CA GLU A 124 31.45 34.89 -12.24
C GLU A 124 31.46 34.92 -13.77
N GLU A 125 32.45 34.28 -14.41
CA GLU A 125 32.52 34.17 -15.87
C GLU A 125 31.29 33.45 -16.44
N ALA A 126 30.94 32.28 -15.89
CA ALA A 126 29.75 31.52 -16.29
C ALA A 126 28.47 32.33 -16.06
N THR A 127 28.41 33.12 -14.98
CA THR A 127 27.27 34.01 -14.67
C THR A 127 27.15 35.11 -15.72
N GLY A 128 28.26 35.71 -16.14
CA GLY A 128 28.31 36.70 -17.22
C GLY A 128 27.79 36.14 -18.54
N GLN A 129 28.30 34.97 -18.95
CA GLN A 129 27.86 34.26 -20.17
C GLN A 129 26.37 33.93 -20.12
N TYR A 130 25.90 33.38 -19.00
CA TYR A 130 24.49 33.06 -18.79
C TYR A 130 23.60 34.30 -18.88
N ARG A 131 23.96 35.40 -18.20
CA ARG A 131 23.20 36.65 -18.24
C ARG A 131 23.11 37.21 -19.65
N GLN A 132 24.20 37.19 -20.42
CA GLN A 132 24.21 37.65 -21.80
C GLN A 132 23.29 36.80 -22.69
N LEU A 133 23.35 35.48 -22.55
CA LEU A 133 22.57 34.55 -23.36
C LEU A 133 21.07 34.58 -23.03
N VAL A 134 20.72 34.71 -21.74
CA VAL A 134 19.34 34.97 -21.31
C VAL A 134 18.86 36.34 -21.78
N ALA A 135 19.74 37.36 -21.76
CA ALA A 135 19.39 38.70 -22.21
C ALA A 135 18.98 38.72 -23.70
N SER A 136 19.67 37.94 -24.53
CA SER A 136 19.40 37.78 -25.96
C SER A 136 18.31 36.74 -26.30
N THR A 137 17.75 36.05 -25.30
CA THR A 137 16.72 35.00 -25.49
C THR A 137 15.38 35.40 -24.83
N PRO A 138 14.49 36.11 -25.53
CA PRO A 138 13.20 36.57 -24.98
C PRO A 138 12.30 35.44 -24.48
N GLU A 139 12.31 34.29 -25.14
CA GLU A 139 11.51 33.10 -24.79
C GLU A 139 11.87 32.60 -23.40
N ARG A 140 13.17 32.63 -23.04
CA ARG A 140 13.63 32.25 -21.71
C ARG A 140 13.09 33.21 -20.65
N LYS A 141 13.17 34.53 -20.89
CA LYS A 141 12.58 35.53 -19.99
C LYS A 141 11.07 35.35 -19.84
N ARG A 142 10.36 34.96 -20.90
CA ARG A 142 8.92 34.66 -20.84
C ARG A 142 8.64 33.42 -20.00
N LEU A 143 9.45 32.37 -20.14
CA LEU A 143 9.37 31.15 -19.33
C LEU A 143 9.58 31.48 -17.85
N ASP A 144 10.65 32.21 -17.50
CA ASP A 144 10.95 32.59 -16.11
C ASP A 144 9.82 33.43 -15.50
N ARG A 145 9.28 34.40 -16.26
CA ARG A 145 8.12 35.20 -15.82
C ARG A 145 6.86 34.38 -15.64
N ALA A 146 6.61 33.40 -16.51
CA ALA A 146 5.45 32.52 -16.41
C ALA A 146 5.57 31.61 -15.17
N ARG A 147 6.77 31.06 -14.92
CA ARG A 147 7.09 30.26 -13.74
C ARG A 147 6.92 31.07 -12.45
N ALA A 148 7.59 32.21 -12.33
CA ALA A 148 7.46 33.10 -11.17
C ALA A 148 6.02 33.65 -11.00
N SER A 149 5.25 33.76 -12.08
CA SER A 149 3.83 34.14 -11.98
C SER A 149 2.96 33.00 -11.47
N LEU A 150 3.30 31.75 -11.74
CA LEU A 150 2.59 30.59 -11.21
C LEU A 150 2.96 30.37 -9.74
N GLU A 151 4.24 30.40 -9.40
CA GLU A 151 4.74 30.29 -8.02
C GLU A 151 4.12 31.33 -7.11
N ARG A 152 4.16 32.62 -7.50
CA ARG A 152 3.49 33.68 -6.73
C ARG A 152 2.00 33.44 -6.53
N LEU A 153 1.30 32.89 -7.53
CA LEU A 153 -0.11 32.55 -7.37
C LEU A 153 -0.29 31.40 -6.37
N ARG A 154 0.58 30.38 -6.41
CA ARG A 154 0.54 29.25 -5.48
C ARG A 154 0.80 29.72 -4.04
N ASP A 155 1.74 30.64 -3.85
CA ASP A 155 2.04 31.24 -2.54
C ASP A 155 0.87 32.13 -2.08
N GLU A 156 0.34 32.98 -2.97
CA GLU A 156 -0.81 33.86 -2.69
C GLU A 156 -2.04 33.10 -2.18
N ILE A 157 -2.33 31.93 -2.78
CA ILE A 157 -3.48 31.11 -2.38
C ILE A 157 -3.15 30.12 -1.25
N GLY A 158 -1.94 30.15 -0.69
CA GLY A 158 -1.49 29.24 0.36
C GLY A 158 -1.35 27.78 -0.07
N LEU A 159 -1.25 27.50 -1.37
CA LEU A 159 -1.10 26.13 -1.89
C LEU A 159 0.29 25.56 -1.57
N THR A 160 1.34 26.36 -1.69
CA THR A 160 2.72 25.96 -1.38
C THR A 160 2.87 25.54 0.09
N ASP A 161 2.33 26.35 1.00
CA ASP A 161 2.33 26.04 2.44
C ASP A 161 1.54 24.77 2.74
N ALA A 162 0.36 24.62 2.11
CA ALA A 162 -0.48 23.47 2.33
C ALA A 162 0.18 22.15 1.85
N GLU A 163 0.86 22.17 0.71
CA GLU A 163 1.62 21.01 0.19
C GLU A 163 2.85 20.70 1.06
N THR A 164 3.57 21.73 1.54
CA THR A 164 4.70 21.56 2.47
C THR A 164 4.25 20.90 3.78
N GLU A 165 3.11 21.33 4.32
CA GLU A 165 2.50 20.71 5.51
C GLU A 165 2.10 19.26 5.25
N LEU A 166 1.55 18.95 4.07
CA LEU A 166 1.19 17.57 3.69
C LEU A 166 2.44 16.67 3.65
N GLU A 167 3.54 17.15 3.07
CA GLU A 167 4.81 16.40 3.08
C GLU A 167 5.32 16.16 4.51
N ALA A 168 5.26 17.18 5.37
CA ALA A 168 5.66 17.05 6.77
C ALA A 168 4.78 16.05 7.54
N LEU A 169 3.47 15.97 7.22
CA LEU A 169 2.57 14.95 7.77
C LEU A 169 2.93 13.55 7.26
N GLY A 170 3.21 13.39 5.96
CA GLY A 170 3.63 12.12 5.38
C GLY A 170 4.89 11.55 6.02
N ARG A 171 5.90 12.39 6.26
CA ARG A 171 7.15 11.99 6.95
C ARG A 171 6.92 11.53 8.40
N ARG A 172 5.91 12.07 9.08
CA ARG A 172 5.55 11.66 10.46
C ARG A 172 4.82 10.32 10.49
N GLN A 173 3.92 10.08 9.53
CA GLN A 173 3.11 8.86 9.48
C GLN A 173 3.96 7.59 9.26
N GLY A 174 5.02 7.66 8.46
CA GLY A 174 5.91 6.52 8.21
C GLY A 174 6.64 5.97 9.44
N LYS A 175 6.65 6.69 10.57
CA LYS A 175 7.32 6.24 11.82
C LYS A 175 6.41 5.50 12.79
N SER A 176 5.08 5.63 12.70
CA SER A 176 4.16 5.02 13.68
C SER A 176 3.64 3.64 13.27
N SER A 177 3.75 3.27 11.99
CA SER A 177 3.22 2.00 11.46
C SER A 177 3.91 0.76 12.06
N THR A 178 5.19 0.86 12.40
CA THR A 178 6.00 -0.28 12.88
C THR A 178 5.57 -0.78 14.26
N ALA A 179 5.24 0.10 15.20
CA ALA A 179 4.92 -0.28 16.58
C ALA A 179 3.58 -1.03 16.72
N SER A 180 2.61 -0.76 15.83
CA SER A 180 1.28 -1.38 15.93
C SER A 180 1.18 -2.75 15.25
N GLY A 181 2.15 -3.15 14.43
CA GLY A 181 2.20 -4.48 13.81
C GLY A 181 2.59 -5.55 14.83
N THR A 182 3.69 -5.30 15.56
CA THR A 182 4.25 -6.21 16.57
C THR A 182 3.26 -6.56 17.69
N HIS A 183 2.39 -5.62 18.08
CA HIS A 183 1.36 -5.90 19.07
C HIS A 183 0.30 -6.89 18.57
N PHE A 184 -0.17 -6.73 17.33
CA PHE A 184 -1.20 -7.62 16.79
C PHE A 184 -0.67 -9.02 16.49
N GLU A 185 0.59 -9.14 16.06
CA GLU A 185 1.27 -10.44 15.92
C GLU A 185 1.24 -11.22 17.25
N THR A 186 1.57 -10.56 18.36
CA THR A 186 1.51 -11.16 19.71
C THR A 186 0.09 -11.63 20.07
N VAL A 187 -0.91 -10.79 19.82
CA VAL A 187 -2.32 -11.12 20.08
C VAL A 187 -2.76 -12.31 19.24
N SER A 188 -2.40 -12.33 17.95
CA SER A 188 -2.77 -13.41 17.03
C SER A 188 -2.11 -14.73 17.40
N SER A 189 -0.84 -14.73 17.80
CA SER A 189 -0.13 -15.93 18.27
C SER A 189 -0.79 -16.50 19.54
N SER A 190 -1.10 -15.63 20.51
CA SER A 190 -1.85 -16.01 21.72
C SER A 190 -3.21 -16.65 21.40
N ALA A 191 -3.96 -16.05 20.46
CA ALA A 191 -5.24 -16.61 20.00
C ALA A 191 -5.06 -18.01 19.38
N THR A 192 -4.03 -18.20 18.54
CA THR A 192 -3.75 -19.51 17.94
C THR A 192 -3.45 -20.57 18.99
N HIS A 193 -2.57 -20.27 19.94
CA HIS A 193 -2.22 -21.22 21.01
C HIS A 193 -3.40 -21.56 21.92
N GLN A 194 -4.23 -20.57 22.29
CA GLN A 194 -5.31 -20.78 23.25
C GLN A 194 -6.57 -21.37 22.62
N LEU A 195 -6.83 -21.05 21.36
CA LEU A 195 -8.11 -21.36 20.72
C LEU A 195 -7.95 -22.43 19.64
N PHE A 196 -7.02 -22.29 18.69
CA PHE A 196 -6.90 -23.25 17.59
C PHE A 196 -6.14 -24.53 17.97
N LEU A 197 -4.99 -24.39 18.62
CA LEU A 197 -4.10 -25.52 18.91
C LEU A 197 -4.79 -26.68 19.64
N PRO A 198 -5.62 -26.46 20.68
CA PRO A 198 -6.23 -27.57 21.45
C PRO A 198 -7.19 -28.46 20.65
N GLU A 199 -7.77 -27.97 19.55
CA GLU A 199 -8.68 -28.76 18.71
C GLU A 199 -7.99 -29.45 17.53
N LEU A 200 -6.85 -28.91 17.10
CA LEU A 200 -6.11 -29.38 15.94
C LEU A 200 -5.13 -30.50 16.26
N VAL A 201 -4.84 -30.71 17.54
CA VAL A 201 -3.76 -31.57 18.02
C VAL A 201 -4.34 -32.66 18.92
N ARG A 202 -3.92 -33.91 18.70
CA ARG A 202 -4.34 -35.03 19.53
C ARG A 202 -3.39 -35.21 20.71
N GLU A 203 -3.85 -35.89 21.76
CA GLU A 203 -2.98 -36.25 22.88
C GLU A 203 -1.77 -37.06 22.38
N GLY A 204 -0.56 -36.60 22.71
CA GLY A 204 0.70 -37.21 22.28
C GLY A 204 1.28 -36.70 20.96
N ASP A 205 0.59 -35.84 20.22
CA ASP A 205 1.17 -35.19 19.03
C ASP A 205 2.24 -34.16 19.45
N GLN A 206 3.39 -34.16 18.76
CA GLN A 206 4.41 -33.12 18.89
C GLN A 206 4.05 -31.94 17.98
N ALA A 207 3.17 -31.06 18.47
CA ALA A 207 2.68 -29.92 17.71
C ALA A 207 3.51 -28.64 17.93
N HIS A 208 3.62 -27.83 16.88
CA HIS A 208 4.32 -26.56 16.88
C HIS A 208 3.50 -25.50 16.13
N VAL A 209 3.59 -24.25 16.57
CA VAL A 209 3.07 -23.09 15.84
C VAL A 209 4.28 -22.36 15.28
N LEU A 210 4.41 -22.36 13.96
CA LEU A 210 5.51 -21.72 13.23
C LEU A 210 5.04 -20.37 12.70
N HIS A 211 5.96 -19.41 12.58
CA HIS A 211 5.66 -18.03 12.19
C HIS A 211 6.42 -17.62 10.92
N GLY A 212 5.81 -16.77 10.08
CA GLY A 212 6.48 -16.18 8.91
C GLY A 212 7.01 -17.22 7.93
N VAL A 213 6.27 -18.31 7.73
CA VAL A 213 6.73 -19.48 6.96
C VAL A 213 6.63 -19.16 5.47
N THR A 214 7.76 -19.04 4.77
CA THR A 214 7.79 -18.64 3.34
C THR A 214 7.99 -19.80 2.37
N LEU A 215 8.63 -20.88 2.81
CA LEU A 215 8.97 -22.07 2.00
C LEU A 215 9.64 -21.74 0.66
N GLY A 216 10.45 -20.66 0.62
CA GLY A 216 11.13 -20.22 -0.60
C GLY A 216 10.24 -19.52 -1.64
N CYS A 217 9.02 -19.12 -1.24
CA CYS A 217 8.08 -18.35 -2.06
C CYS A 217 7.93 -16.92 -1.54
N ALA A 218 8.35 -15.93 -2.33
CA ALA A 218 8.20 -14.52 -1.97
C ALA A 218 6.72 -14.06 -1.90
N ARG A 219 5.80 -14.80 -2.54
CA ARG A 219 4.36 -14.52 -2.53
C ARG A 219 3.57 -15.34 -1.49
N GLY A 220 4.27 -16.19 -0.75
CA GLY A 220 3.68 -17.28 0.04
C GLY A 220 4.04 -17.26 1.51
N GLU A 221 4.46 -16.11 2.06
CA GLU A 221 4.64 -15.98 3.52
C GLU A 221 3.32 -16.26 4.22
N LEU A 222 3.31 -17.28 5.08
CA LEU A 222 2.21 -17.67 5.95
C LEU A 222 2.44 -17.08 7.33
N ASP A 223 1.48 -16.30 7.84
CA ASP A 223 1.60 -15.61 9.12
C ASP A 223 1.89 -16.60 10.25
N GLN A 224 1.07 -17.66 10.34
CA GLN A 224 1.25 -18.76 11.28
C GLN A 224 0.84 -20.11 10.67
N VAL A 225 1.57 -21.17 11.02
CA VAL A 225 1.29 -22.55 10.58
C VAL A 225 1.33 -23.49 11.78
N VAL A 226 0.23 -24.19 12.04
CA VAL A 226 0.18 -25.26 13.04
C VAL A 226 0.61 -26.55 12.36
N VAL A 227 1.70 -27.14 12.86
CA VAL A 227 2.26 -28.38 12.31
C VAL A 227 2.39 -29.45 13.38
N VAL A 228 2.31 -30.72 12.96
CA VAL A 228 2.64 -31.88 13.80
C VAL A 228 3.87 -32.57 13.23
N ARG A 229 4.89 -32.75 14.08
CA ARG A 229 6.10 -33.49 13.73
C ARG A 229 5.92 -34.97 14.09
N ARG A 230 6.18 -35.86 13.13
CA ARG A 230 6.12 -37.32 13.33
C ARG A 230 7.48 -37.93 13.66
N ALA A 231 8.53 -37.45 13.01
CA ALA A 231 9.92 -37.86 13.25
C ALA A 231 10.88 -36.78 12.73
N GLU A 232 12.16 -36.93 13.04
CA GLU A 232 13.22 -36.08 12.48
C GLU A 232 13.41 -36.37 10.98
N ASN A 233 13.67 -35.34 10.18
CA ASN A 233 13.85 -35.42 8.72
C ASN A 233 12.65 -35.98 7.92
N VAL A 234 11.48 -36.07 8.55
CA VAL A 234 10.22 -36.40 7.87
C VAL A 234 9.42 -35.11 7.66
N PRO A 235 8.77 -34.91 6.50
CA PRO A 235 7.90 -33.78 6.29
C PRO A 235 6.87 -33.64 7.41
N VAL A 236 6.68 -32.41 7.89
CA VAL A 236 5.69 -32.13 8.93
C VAL A 236 4.29 -32.22 8.35
N GLU A 237 3.30 -32.55 9.18
CA GLU A 237 1.90 -32.53 8.78
C GLU A 237 1.29 -31.17 9.13
N VAL A 238 0.80 -30.42 8.13
CA VAL A 238 0.12 -29.13 8.35
C VAL A 238 -1.30 -29.39 8.84
N ARG A 239 -1.61 -28.86 10.02
CA ARG A 239 -2.92 -28.96 10.68
C ARG A 239 -3.77 -27.70 10.54
N ALA A 240 -3.13 -26.54 10.43
CA ALA A 240 -3.81 -25.30 10.09
C ALA A 240 -2.83 -24.26 9.56
N ILE A 241 -3.35 -23.39 8.71
CA ILE A 241 -2.76 -22.11 8.36
C ILE A 241 -3.64 -21.06 9.00
N VAL A 242 -3.04 -20.19 9.82
CA VAL A 242 -3.76 -19.11 10.49
C VAL A 242 -3.33 -17.80 9.88
N GLU A 243 -4.26 -17.13 9.21
CA GLU A 243 -4.07 -15.81 8.63
C GLU A 243 -4.47 -14.72 9.64
N ALA A 244 -3.55 -13.81 9.94
CA ALA A 244 -3.75 -12.77 10.93
C ALA A 244 -3.95 -11.42 10.22
N LYS A 245 -5.16 -10.87 10.27
CA LYS A 245 -5.45 -9.54 9.73
C LYS A 245 -6.01 -8.64 10.81
N ARG A 246 -5.23 -7.62 11.22
CA ARG A 246 -5.70 -6.62 12.20
C ARG A 246 -7.01 -5.95 11.75
N ASN A 247 -7.14 -5.69 10.45
CA ASN A 247 -8.36 -5.14 9.89
C ASN A 247 -9.17 -6.25 9.20
N ILE A 248 -10.37 -6.51 9.73
CA ILE A 248 -11.31 -7.49 9.18
C ILE A 248 -11.64 -7.25 7.71
N ASN A 249 -11.59 -6.00 7.23
CA ASN A 249 -11.90 -5.68 5.83
C ASN A 249 -10.83 -6.19 4.85
N ASP A 250 -9.66 -6.59 5.34
CA ASP A 250 -8.60 -7.18 4.50
C ASP A 250 -8.67 -8.72 4.48
N LEU A 251 -9.64 -9.32 5.17
CA LEU A 251 -9.81 -10.76 5.27
C LEU A 251 -10.08 -11.40 3.91
N ALA A 252 -10.88 -10.78 3.04
CA ALA A 252 -11.12 -11.32 1.69
C ALA A 252 -9.86 -11.38 0.82
N HIS A 253 -8.99 -10.38 0.94
CA HIS A 253 -7.70 -10.39 0.24
C HIS A 253 -6.80 -11.50 0.77
N GLY A 254 -6.66 -11.61 2.10
CA GLY A 254 -5.91 -12.69 2.74
C GLY A 254 -6.45 -14.07 2.35
N PHE A 255 -7.78 -14.24 2.39
CA PHE A 255 -8.45 -15.46 1.96
C PHE A 255 -8.08 -15.85 0.53
N ARG A 256 -8.27 -14.97 -0.46
CA ARG A 256 -7.92 -15.25 -1.86
C ARG A 256 -6.45 -15.62 -2.03
N GLN A 257 -5.55 -14.87 -1.40
CA GLN A 257 -4.12 -15.16 -1.46
C GLN A 257 -3.82 -16.55 -0.89
N ARG A 258 -4.45 -16.95 0.22
CA ARG A 258 -4.29 -18.29 0.79
C ARG A 258 -4.90 -19.38 -0.08
N GLN A 259 -5.99 -19.13 -0.78
CA GLN A 259 -6.53 -20.10 -1.74
C GLN A 259 -5.54 -20.37 -2.89
N GLU A 260 -4.87 -19.33 -3.40
CA GLU A 260 -3.80 -19.44 -4.39
C GLU A 260 -2.58 -20.19 -3.81
N ASN A 261 -2.11 -19.80 -2.62
CA ASN A 261 -0.98 -20.47 -1.96
C ASN A 261 -1.25 -21.94 -1.66
N LEU A 262 -2.44 -22.27 -1.14
CA LEU A 262 -2.81 -23.64 -0.83
C LEU A 262 -2.94 -24.50 -2.10
N ALA A 263 -3.39 -23.93 -3.22
CA ALA A 263 -3.34 -24.62 -4.51
C ALA A 263 -1.89 -24.92 -4.93
N TRP A 264 -0.99 -23.95 -4.73
CA TRP A 264 0.44 -24.11 -5.00
C TRP A 264 1.08 -25.22 -4.15
N PHE A 265 0.87 -25.19 -2.84
CA PHE A 265 1.40 -26.18 -1.91
C PHE A 265 0.84 -27.60 -2.16
N ALA A 266 -0.43 -27.70 -2.55
CA ALA A 266 -1.06 -28.98 -2.88
C ALA A 266 -0.74 -29.50 -4.29
N GLY A 267 0.06 -28.79 -5.09
CA GLY A 267 0.38 -29.18 -6.46
C GLY A 267 -0.78 -29.03 -7.46
N ASP A 268 -1.83 -28.29 -7.12
CA ASP A 268 -2.99 -28.04 -7.98
C ASP A 268 -2.73 -26.85 -8.91
N ALA A 269 -2.09 -27.12 -10.06
CA ALA A 269 -1.75 -26.13 -11.07
C ALA A 269 -2.96 -25.38 -11.69
N SER A 270 -4.19 -25.84 -11.44
CA SER A 270 -5.39 -25.11 -11.90
C SER A 270 -5.74 -23.91 -11.01
N GLY A 271 -5.18 -23.84 -9.79
CA GLY A 271 -5.54 -22.86 -8.76
C GLY A 271 -4.56 -21.71 -8.56
N TYR A 272 -3.48 -21.63 -9.35
CA TYR A 272 -2.49 -20.54 -9.30
C TYR A 272 -1.81 -20.37 -10.67
N ASP A 273 -1.11 -19.25 -10.88
CA ASP A 273 -0.28 -19.02 -12.06
C ASP A 273 1.19 -19.39 -11.77
N PRO A 274 1.75 -20.47 -12.36
CA PRO A 274 3.14 -20.85 -12.12
C PRO A 274 4.15 -19.76 -12.44
N ALA A 275 3.87 -18.87 -13.40
CA ALA A 275 4.79 -17.79 -13.76
C ALA A 275 5.03 -16.83 -12.59
N LEU A 276 4.02 -16.61 -11.74
CA LEU A 276 4.12 -15.75 -10.56
C LEU A 276 4.92 -16.39 -9.42
N TYR A 277 5.08 -17.71 -9.42
CA TYR A 277 5.75 -18.48 -8.37
C TYR A 277 7.20 -18.86 -8.73
N ARG A 278 7.72 -18.39 -9.87
CA ARG A 278 9.10 -18.67 -10.26
C ARG A 278 10.10 -18.00 -9.32
N THR A 279 11.02 -18.80 -8.82
CA THR A 279 12.17 -18.35 -8.02
C THR A 279 13.40 -19.14 -8.41
N ASP A 280 14.58 -18.76 -7.92
CA ASP A 280 15.80 -19.54 -8.11
C ASP A 280 15.66 -20.98 -7.61
N ARG A 281 14.82 -21.20 -6.59
CA ARG A 281 14.49 -22.52 -6.06
C ARG A 281 13.45 -23.26 -6.90
N TYR A 282 12.43 -22.54 -7.39
CA TYR A 282 11.33 -23.09 -8.17
C TYR A 282 11.32 -22.49 -9.59
N PRO A 283 12.25 -22.92 -10.47
CA PRO A 283 12.37 -22.31 -11.80
C PRO A 283 11.12 -22.52 -12.67
N GLU A 284 10.40 -23.63 -12.45
CA GLU A 284 9.13 -23.92 -13.14
C GLU A 284 7.91 -23.29 -12.46
N GLY A 285 8.09 -22.75 -11.23
CA GLY A 285 7.01 -22.13 -10.46
C GLY A 285 6.13 -23.12 -9.69
N HIS A 286 6.58 -24.35 -9.50
CA HIS A 286 5.86 -25.39 -8.77
C HIS A 286 6.51 -25.67 -7.41
N PHE A 287 5.71 -25.93 -6.38
CA PHE A 287 6.22 -26.39 -5.09
C PHE A 287 6.69 -27.84 -5.23
N GLN A 288 7.98 -28.01 -5.50
CA GLN A 288 8.60 -29.31 -5.77
C GLN A 288 9.82 -29.51 -4.89
N GLY A 289 9.90 -30.71 -4.29
CA GLY A 289 11.00 -31.12 -3.44
C GLY A 289 10.94 -30.55 -2.01
N PRO A 290 11.73 -31.13 -1.10
CA PRO A 290 11.71 -30.76 0.31
C PRO A 290 12.29 -29.36 0.54
N VAL A 291 11.71 -28.61 1.48
CA VAL A 291 12.16 -27.30 1.94
C VAL A 291 12.16 -27.25 3.45
N THR A 292 13.18 -26.63 4.03
CA THR A 292 13.29 -26.47 5.48
C THR A 292 12.87 -25.07 5.91
N HIS A 293 12.15 -25.01 7.03
CA HIS A 293 11.95 -23.80 7.84
C HIS A 293 12.67 -23.99 9.17
N GLU A 294 13.35 -22.97 9.65
CA GLU A 294 14.06 -23.01 10.93
C GLU A 294 13.43 -22.01 11.91
N GLU A 295 13.04 -22.51 13.08
CA GLU A 295 12.43 -21.70 14.13
C GLU A 295 12.84 -22.24 15.49
N GLU A 296 13.23 -21.34 16.40
CA GLU A 296 13.67 -21.70 17.77
C GLU A 296 14.76 -22.78 17.82
N GLY A 297 15.67 -22.78 16.84
CA GLY A 297 16.76 -23.76 16.75
C GLY A 297 16.32 -25.16 16.30
N GLN A 298 15.09 -25.31 15.81
CA GLN A 298 14.57 -26.56 15.25
C GLN A 298 14.32 -26.42 13.75
N THR A 299 14.61 -27.47 13.00
CA THR A 299 14.39 -27.54 11.55
C THR A 299 13.12 -28.34 11.24
N PHE A 300 12.21 -27.75 10.47
CA PHE A 300 10.95 -28.35 10.03
C PHE A 300 11.01 -28.56 8.53
N LEU A 301 10.84 -29.82 8.09
CA LEU A 301 10.83 -30.18 6.67
C LEU A 301 9.42 -30.06 6.11
N PHE A 302 9.27 -29.45 4.94
CA PHE A 302 8.02 -29.33 4.20
C PHE A 302 8.19 -29.88 2.80
N ASP A 303 7.17 -30.57 2.32
CA ASP A 303 6.98 -30.86 0.90
C ASP A 303 5.48 -30.92 0.59
N THR A 304 5.09 -31.37 -0.61
CA THR A 304 3.68 -31.51 -0.98
C THR A 304 2.89 -32.42 -0.04
N SER A 305 3.54 -33.45 0.55
CA SER A 305 2.88 -34.36 1.50
C SER A 305 2.47 -33.65 2.80
N SER A 306 3.18 -32.57 3.15
CA SER A 306 2.83 -31.74 4.31
C SER A 306 1.43 -31.14 4.23
N PHE A 307 0.89 -30.96 3.03
CA PHE A 307 -0.38 -30.27 2.77
C PHE A 307 -1.49 -31.22 2.26
N GLU A 308 -1.27 -32.54 2.27
CA GLU A 308 -2.20 -33.54 1.73
C GLU A 308 -3.59 -33.51 2.35
N SER A 309 -3.70 -33.10 3.62
CA SER A 309 -4.97 -32.95 4.33
C SER A 309 -5.82 -31.77 3.82
N ILE A 310 -5.22 -30.80 3.13
CA ILE A 310 -5.89 -29.56 2.73
C ILE A 310 -6.47 -29.72 1.33
N THR A 311 -7.72 -30.16 1.29
CA THR A 311 -8.46 -30.44 0.06
C THR A 311 -9.49 -29.36 -0.26
N LYS A 312 -9.90 -29.26 -1.53
CA LYS A 312 -11.02 -28.40 -1.93
C LYS A 312 -12.32 -29.04 -1.44
N ASP A 313 -13.12 -28.26 -0.73
CA ASP A 313 -14.48 -28.65 -0.40
C ASP A 313 -15.34 -28.72 -1.67
N ALA A 314 -16.08 -29.82 -1.83
CA ALA A 314 -16.78 -30.14 -3.08
C ALA A 314 -17.96 -29.20 -3.37
N GLU A 315 -18.58 -28.64 -2.32
CA GLU A 315 -19.74 -27.75 -2.46
C GLU A 315 -19.31 -26.31 -2.76
N SER A 316 -18.33 -25.80 -2.01
CA SER A 316 -17.88 -24.42 -2.11
C SER A 316 -16.80 -24.21 -3.18
N GLY A 317 -16.05 -25.27 -3.53
CA GLY A 317 -14.90 -25.20 -4.42
C GLY A 317 -13.63 -24.60 -3.79
N TRP A 318 -13.67 -24.28 -2.48
CA TRP A 318 -12.59 -23.62 -1.74
C TRP A 318 -11.91 -24.56 -0.75
N ARG A 319 -10.66 -24.28 -0.39
CA ARG A 319 -9.91 -24.96 0.67
C ARG A 319 -10.18 -24.26 2.00
N LEU A 320 -11.27 -24.66 2.64
CA LEU A 320 -11.74 -24.04 3.89
C LEU A 320 -11.26 -24.80 5.11
N ASP A 321 -11.15 -26.12 4.98
CA ASP A 321 -10.64 -26.98 6.04
C ASP A 321 -9.16 -26.62 6.27
N HIS A 322 -8.82 -26.32 7.53
CA HIS A 322 -7.47 -25.92 7.95
C HIS A 322 -7.06 -24.48 7.63
N LEU A 323 -7.95 -23.63 7.10
CA LEU A 323 -7.68 -22.20 6.92
C LEU A 323 -8.43 -21.38 7.98
N CYS A 324 -7.69 -20.89 8.96
CA CYS A 324 -8.20 -20.10 10.08
C CYS A 324 -7.87 -18.62 9.94
N PHE A 325 -8.66 -17.77 10.59
CA PHE A 325 -8.44 -16.33 10.61
C PHE A 325 -8.47 -15.78 12.04
N VAL A 326 -7.53 -14.89 12.34
CA VAL A 326 -7.58 -14.04 13.53
C VAL A 326 -7.68 -12.58 13.10
N THR A 327 -8.69 -11.88 13.58
CA THR A 327 -8.93 -10.48 13.24
C THR A 327 -9.54 -9.69 14.37
N GLU A 328 -9.41 -8.35 14.35
CA GLU A 328 -10.13 -7.52 15.31
C GLU A 328 -11.59 -7.35 14.88
N ARG A 329 -12.50 -7.35 15.86
CA ARG A 329 -13.90 -7.04 15.60
C ARG A 329 -14.06 -5.56 15.24
N ARG A 330 -14.33 -5.29 13.96
CA ARG A 330 -14.58 -3.94 13.42
C ARG A 330 -15.77 -3.96 12.46
N PRO A 331 -16.42 -2.81 12.18
CA PRO A 331 -17.46 -2.74 11.16
C PRO A 331 -16.94 -3.14 9.77
N LEU A 332 -17.78 -3.83 9.00
CA LEU A 332 -17.49 -4.12 7.60
C LEU A 332 -17.76 -2.87 6.75
N LEU A 333 -16.85 -2.59 5.84
CA LEU A 333 -16.91 -1.42 4.95
C LEU A 333 -17.53 -1.77 3.60
N GLY A 334 -17.63 -3.07 3.27
CA GLY A 334 -18.00 -3.55 1.94
C GLY A 334 -16.88 -3.42 0.89
N VAL A 335 -15.69 -3.02 1.33
CA VAL A 335 -14.49 -2.85 0.50
C VAL A 335 -13.25 -3.15 1.36
N GLY A 336 -12.19 -3.65 0.73
CA GLY A 336 -10.89 -3.83 1.37
C GLY A 336 -10.20 -2.50 1.71
N MET A 337 -9.21 -2.49 2.60
CA MET A 337 -8.56 -1.24 3.01
C MET A 337 -7.76 -0.57 1.90
N ALA A 338 -7.15 -1.37 1.02
CA ALA A 338 -6.46 -0.84 -0.15
C ALA A 338 -7.45 -0.12 -1.08
N GLU A 339 -8.60 -0.73 -1.36
CA GLU A 339 -9.66 -0.17 -2.21
C GLU A 339 -10.27 1.08 -1.58
N HIS A 340 -10.59 1.01 -0.28
CA HIS A 340 -11.05 2.14 0.51
C HIS A 340 -10.06 3.31 0.45
N GLY A 341 -8.76 3.03 0.62
CA GLY A 341 -7.69 4.01 0.49
C GLY A 341 -7.64 4.66 -0.90
N GLN A 342 -7.82 3.88 -1.97
CA GLN A 342 -7.89 4.40 -3.34
C GLN A 342 -9.12 5.30 -3.56
N ILE A 343 -10.29 4.90 -3.06
CA ILE A 343 -11.52 5.70 -3.12
C ILE A 343 -11.30 7.04 -2.42
N LEU A 344 -10.82 7.00 -1.17
CA LEU A 344 -10.58 8.19 -0.37
C LEU A 344 -9.50 9.09 -0.97
N ASN A 345 -8.39 8.53 -1.45
CA ASN A 345 -7.34 9.31 -2.10
C ASN A 345 -7.89 10.04 -3.34
N ARG A 346 -8.70 9.37 -4.17
CA ARG A 346 -9.34 10.01 -5.32
C ARG A 346 -10.30 11.11 -4.89
N VAL A 347 -11.07 10.89 -3.83
CA VAL A 347 -11.94 11.92 -3.25
C VAL A 347 -11.11 13.11 -2.80
N ALA A 348 -10.04 12.89 -2.04
CA ALA A 348 -9.22 13.94 -1.46
C ALA A 348 -8.38 14.70 -2.47
N THR A 349 -8.17 14.19 -3.69
CA THR A 349 -7.25 14.80 -4.67
C THR A 349 -7.93 15.34 -5.93
N ASP A 350 -9.10 14.84 -6.34
CA ASP A 350 -9.76 15.29 -7.58
C ASP A 350 -10.50 16.63 -7.37
N PRO A 351 -10.07 17.75 -8.00
CA PRO A 351 -10.73 19.05 -7.85
C PRO A 351 -12.15 19.11 -8.43
N ALA A 352 -12.55 18.12 -9.24
CA ALA A 352 -13.91 18.01 -9.75
C ALA A 352 -14.85 17.24 -8.82
N PHE A 353 -14.34 16.62 -7.74
CA PHE A 353 -15.18 15.90 -6.78
C PHE A 353 -16.16 16.86 -6.10
N ASN A 354 -17.42 16.46 -6.11
CA ASN A 354 -18.50 17.11 -5.38
C ASN A 354 -19.54 16.04 -5.03
N ILE A 355 -19.66 15.75 -3.74
CA ILE A 355 -20.58 14.73 -3.22
C ILE A 355 -22.05 15.06 -3.51
N ASP A 356 -22.37 16.35 -3.65
CA ASP A 356 -23.74 16.82 -3.92
C ASP A 356 -24.13 16.74 -5.38
N SER A 357 -23.16 16.73 -6.29
CA SER A 357 -23.41 16.60 -7.71
C SER A 357 -23.75 15.14 -8.07
N LYS A 358 -25.03 14.85 -8.34
CA LYS A 358 -25.49 13.52 -8.79
C LYS A 358 -24.70 12.99 -9.98
N ALA A 359 -24.35 13.84 -10.94
CA ALA A 359 -23.59 13.45 -12.13
C ALA A 359 -22.13 13.08 -11.79
N VAL A 360 -21.46 13.85 -10.91
CA VAL A 360 -20.09 13.53 -10.46
C VAL A 360 -20.10 12.27 -9.60
N LEU A 361 -20.99 12.22 -8.61
CA LEU A 361 -21.11 11.09 -7.70
C LEU A 361 -21.45 9.79 -8.45
N GLY A 362 -22.32 9.83 -9.46
CA GLY A 362 -22.64 8.68 -10.29
C GLY A 362 -21.45 8.14 -11.08
N ARG A 363 -20.54 9.01 -11.55
CA ARG A 363 -19.28 8.57 -12.18
C ARG A 363 -18.33 7.95 -11.16
N TYR A 364 -18.23 8.53 -9.97
CA TYR A 364 -17.42 8.00 -8.87
C TYR A 364 -17.90 6.62 -8.42
N ARG A 365 -19.21 6.44 -8.23
CA ARG A 365 -19.81 5.15 -7.89
C ARG A 365 -19.46 4.08 -8.92
N LYS A 366 -19.71 4.36 -10.20
CA LYS A 366 -19.40 3.43 -11.30
C LYS A 366 -17.91 3.08 -11.37
N TRP A 367 -17.05 4.06 -11.14
CA TRP A 367 -15.61 3.82 -11.08
C TRP A 367 -15.24 2.93 -9.89
N ALA A 368 -15.72 3.24 -8.69
CA ALA A 368 -15.44 2.47 -7.48
C ALA A 368 -15.96 1.03 -7.61
N GLN A 369 -17.19 0.83 -8.07
CA GLN A 369 -17.79 -0.50 -8.29
C GLN A 369 -17.05 -1.36 -9.34
N ARG A 370 -16.31 -0.75 -10.27
CA ARG A 370 -15.47 -1.48 -11.24
C ARG A 370 -14.11 -1.86 -10.69
N MET A 371 -13.64 -1.11 -9.70
CA MET A 371 -12.33 -1.29 -9.09
C MET A 371 -12.39 -2.26 -7.93
N VAL A 372 -13.46 -2.21 -7.14
CA VAL A 372 -13.69 -3.08 -5.98
C VAL A 372 -13.87 -4.52 -6.48
N GLU A 373 -13.07 -5.41 -5.91
CA GLU A 373 -13.08 -6.83 -6.23
C GLU A 373 -14.44 -7.47 -5.93
N PRO A 374 -14.89 -8.47 -6.71
CA PRO A 374 -16.22 -9.05 -6.55
C PRO A 374 -16.46 -9.74 -5.21
N MET A 375 -15.42 -10.35 -4.62
CA MET A 375 -15.50 -11.01 -3.33
C MET A 375 -14.96 -10.07 -2.25
N GLN A 376 -15.76 -9.78 -1.25
CA GLN A 376 -15.42 -8.92 -0.12
C GLN A 376 -15.52 -9.70 1.19
N THR A 377 -15.11 -9.07 2.30
CA THR A 377 -15.03 -9.77 3.59
C THR A 377 -16.38 -10.36 4.00
N GLU A 378 -17.50 -9.68 3.73
CA GLU A 378 -18.83 -10.21 4.02
C GLU A 378 -19.09 -11.55 3.31
N ASP A 379 -18.60 -11.72 2.08
CA ASP A 379 -18.79 -12.96 1.32
C ASP A 379 -17.98 -14.11 1.94
N VAL A 380 -16.76 -13.82 2.41
CA VAL A 380 -15.92 -14.82 3.09
C VAL A 380 -16.52 -15.20 4.44
N LEU A 381 -16.97 -14.22 5.23
CA LEU A 381 -17.62 -14.51 6.51
C LEU A 381 -18.94 -15.28 6.29
N ALA A 382 -19.73 -14.94 5.27
CA ALA A 382 -20.93 -15.69 4.90
C ALA A 382 -20.61 -17.12 4.44
N LEU A 383 -19.48 -17.32 3.75
CA LEU A 383 -18.99 -18.65 3.36
C LEU A 383 -18.65 -19.49 4.61
N TYR A 384 -17.88 -18.92 5.54
CA TYR A 384 -17.53 -19.59 6.80
C TYR A 384 -18.75 -19.82 7.71
N ALA A 385 -19.79 -18.98 7.61
CA ALA A 385 -21.04 -19.13 8.34
C ALA A 385 -21.93 -20.27 7.85
N ARG A 386 -21.59 -20.97 6.76
CA ARG A 386 -22.41 -22.09 6.23
C ARG A 386 -22.38 -23.33 7.12
N ARG A 387 -21.30 -23.53 7.87
CA ARG A 387 -21.13 -24.67 8.78
C ARG A 387 -20.51 -24.23 10.10
N ASP A 388 -20.87 -24.89 11.19
CA ASP A 388 -20.40 -24.51 12.53
C ASP A 388 -18.91 -24.80 12.75
N ASP A 389 -18.38 -25.88 12.16
CA ASP A 389 -16.96 -26.18 12.18
C ASP A 389 -16.15 -25.10 11.44
N TRP A 390 -16.63 -24.61 10.30
CA TRP A 390 -16.00 -23.50 9.60
C TRP A 390 -16.08 -22.20 10.39
N ALA A 391 -17.24 -21.84 10.94
CA ALA A 391 -17.38 -20.60 11.70
C ALA A 391 -16.38 -20.50 12.86
N ARG A 392 -16.07 -21.62 13.53
CA ARG A 392 -15.08 -21.70 14.62
C ARG A 392 -13.63 -21.45 14.18
N GLN A 393 -13.35 -21.47 12.87
CA GLN A 393 -12.06 -21.10 12.30
C GLN A 393 -11.85 -19.57 12.26
N ILE A 394 -12.88 -18.76 12.57
CA ILE A 394 -12.79 -17.31 12.69
C ILE A 394 -12.73 -16.92 14.17
N VAL A 395 -11.69 -16.18 14.53
CA VAL A 395 -11.53 -15.60 15.87
C VAL A 395 -11.56 -14.08 15.80
N PHE A 396 -12.42 -13.49 16.62
CA PHE A 396 -12.34 -12.08 16.96
C PHE A 396 -11.43 -11.89 18.18
N ALA A 397 -10.27 -11.32 17.93
CA ALA A 397 -9.23 -11.06 18.91
C ALA A 397 -9.63 -9.96 19.89
#